data_AF-A0A8S3ZZP1-F1
#
_entry.id   AF-A0A8S3ZZP1-F1
#
_cell.length_a   1.000
_cell.length_b   1.000
_cell.length_c   1.000
_cell.angle_alpha   90.00
_cell.angle_beta   90.00
_cell.angle_gamma   90.00
#
_symmetry.space_group_name_H-M   'P 1'
#
loop_
_entity.id
_entity.type
_entity.pdbx_description
1 polymer ?
#
loop_
_entity_poly.entity_id
_entity_poly.type
_entity_poly.pdbx_seq_one_letter_code
_entity_poly.pdbx_strand_id
1 'polypeptide(L)'
;TRRSDSLLRKNVNKLTLGEAKNLKQALRELQNDRGPGGFEAIAGFHGAPFLCPEKGETKYACCVHGMPVFPHWHRLFTVQFEQALKQHGSIVGIPYWDWTAPGRALPPFLTDDSHENPFSTYFITFAGQNITRSPLNALFSANTSGGNTILYDLTLDALEEEDYCHFETSLEFLHNRIHFFIGGTGTYSMSTLDYSAFDPVFIIVHSGMDRLWVLWQ
;
A
#
# COMPACT_ATOMS: atom_id res chain seq x y z
N THR A 1 -2.53 -1.52 -33.45
CA THR A 1 -3.20 -0.56 -32.54
C THR A 1 -2.47 -0.58 -31.21
N ARG A 2 -1.59 0.40 -30.93
CA ARG A 2 -0.94 0.53 -29.61
C ARG A 2 -2.06 0.82 -28.60
N ARG A 3 -2.41 -0.15 -27.75
CA ARG A 3 -3.12 0.16 -26.49
C ARG A 3 -2.24 1.19 -25.77
N SER A 4 -2.83 2.25 -25.23
CA SER A 4 -2.06 3.23 -24.47
C SER A 4 -1.29 2.49 -23.38
N ASP A 5 0.03 2.70 -23.32
CA ASP A 5 0.88 2.04 -22.33
C ASP A 5 0.61 2.51 -20.89
N SER A 6 -0.17 3.59 -20.73
CA SER A 6 -0.61 4.13 -19.46
C SER A 6 -1.76 3.32 -18.87
N LEU A 7 -1.57 2.85 -17.64
CA LEU A 7 -2.64 2.32 -16.79
C LEU A 7 -3.26 3.44 -15.96
N LEU A 8 -4.54 3.31 -15.61
CA LEU A 8 -5.25 4.24 -14.74
C LEU A 8 -5.47 3.62 -13.36
N ARG A 9 -5.00 4.32 -12.32
CA ARG A 9 -5.30 4.02 -10.92
C ARG A 9 -6.66 4.58 -10.54
N LYS A 10 -7.64 3.70 -10.29
CA LYS A 10 -9.02 4.08 -9.95
C LYS A 10 -9.26 3.95 -8.44
N ASN A 11 -10.29 4.61 -7.94
CA ASN A 11 -10.77 4.35 -6.59
C ASN A 11 -11.24 2.89 -6.50
N VAL A 12 -10.79 2.16 -5.48
CA VAL A 12 -11.14 0.75 -5.24
C VAL A 12 -12.65 0.49 -5.21
N ASN A 13 -13.43 1.45 -4.69
CA ASN A 13 -14.89 1.37 -4.61
C ASN A 13 -15.60 1.66 -5.95
N LYS A 14 -14.85 2.01 -7.00
CA LYS A 14 -15.36 2.33 -8.34
C LYS A 14 -14.88 1.34 -9.41
N LEU A 15 -14.18 0.27 -9.02
CA LEU A 15 -13.81 -0.80 -9.93
C LEU A 15 -15.08 -1.51 -10.42
N THR A 16 -15.13 -1.78 -11.73
CA THR A 16 -16.13 -2.69 -12.29
C THR A 16 -15.82 -4.13 -11.85
N LEU A 17 -16.82 -5.02 -11.91
CA LEU A 17 -16.61 -6.45 -11.62
C LEU A 17 -15.54 -7.08 -12.50
N GLY A 18 -15.46 -6.67 -13.77
CA GLY A 18 -14.44 -7.15 -14.71
C GLY A 18 -13.04 -6.71 -14.32
N GLU A 19 -12.88 -5.44 -13.91
CA GLU A 19 -11.59 -4.90 -13.44
C GLU A 19 -11.17 -5.54 -12.12
N ALA A 20 -12.10 -5.66 -11.16
CA ALA A 20 -11.85 -6.31 -9.88
C ALA A 20 -11.40 -7.78 -10.07
N LYS A 21 -12.06 -8.53 -10.96
CA LYS A 21 -11.69 -9.91 -11.28
C LYS A 21 -10.32 -10.00 -11.95
N ASN A 22 -10.05 -9.12 -12.93
CA ASN A 22 -8.76 -9.09 -13.61
C ASN A 22 -7.62 -8.75 -12.64
N LEU A 23 -7.80 -7.76 -11.78
CA LEU A 23 -6.79 -7.35 -10.81
C LEU A 23 -6.50 -8.45 -9.78
N LYS A 24 -7.55 -9.13 -9.28
CA LYS A 24 -7.39 -10.32 -8.43
C LYS A 24 -6.61 -11.42 -9.15
N GLN A 25 -6.91 -11.71 -10.42
CA GLN A 25 -6.15 -12.71 -11.18
C GLN A 25 -4.68 -12.30 -11.31
N ALA A 26 -4.40 -11.07 -11.75
CA ALA A 26 -3.05 -10.58 -11.95
C ALA A 26 -2.22 -10.61 -10.65
N LEU A 27 -2.82 -10.23 -9.52
CA LEU A 27 -2.15 -10.31 -8.23
C LEU A 27 -1.87 -11.76 -7.83
N ARG A 28 -2.78 -12.70 -8.08
CA ARG A 28 -2.55 -14.12 -7.79
C ARG A 28 -1.38 -14.67 -8.60
N GLU A 29 -1.33 -14.36 -9.89
CA GLU A 29 -0.19 -14.76 -10.74
C GLU A 29 1.12 -14.17 -10.21
N LEU A 30 1.11 -12.88 -9.84
CA LEU A 30 2.26 -12.20 -9.26
C LEU A 30 2.71 -12.81 -7.91
N GLN A 31 1.77 -13.23 -7.07
CA GLN A 31 2.06 -13.90 -5.79
C GLN A 31 2.63 -15.32 -5.97
N ASN A 32 2.30 -15.98 -7.09
CA ASN A 32 2.82 -17.29 -7.45
C ASN A 32 4.19 -17.21 -8.15
N ASP A 33 4.55 -16.05 -8.71
CA ASP A 33 5.87 -15.83 -9.29
C ASP A 33 6.96 -15.80 -8.22
N ARG A 34 7.93 -16.70 -8.35
CA ARG A 34 9.12 -16.82 -7.48
C ARG A 34 10.38 -16.23 -8.10
N GLY A 35 10.24 -15.61 -9.27
CA GLY A 35 11.31 -14.88 -9.93
C GLY A 35 11.61 -13.53 -9.26
N PRO A 36 12.61 -12.80 -9.76
CA PRO A 36 13.01 -11.49 -9.23
C PRO A 36 11.95 -10.39 -9.41
N GLY A 37 10.95 -10.62 -10.27
CA GLY A 37 9.78 -9.75 -10.46
C GLY A 37 8.53 -10.20 -9.71
N GLY A 38 8.62 -11.27 -8.91
CA GLY A 38 7.52 -11.81 -8.14
C GLY A 38 7.14 -10.96 -6.93
N PHE A 39 5.93 -11.17 -6.41
CA PHE A 39 5.39 -10.39 -5.28
C PHE A 39 6.36 -10.32 -4.10
N GLU A 40 6.91 -11.47 -3.70
CA GLU A 40 7.79 -11.58 -2.53
C GLU A 40 9.13 -10.88 -2.73
N ALA A 41 9.69 -10.98 -3.94
CA ALA A 41 10.95 -10.33 -4.28
C ALA A 41 10.80 -8.81 -4.26
N ILE A 42 9.67 -8.29 -4.78
CA ILE A 42 9.37 -6.86 -4.74
C ILE A 42 9.10 -6.43 -3.29
N ALA A 43 8.20 -7.10 -2.57
CA ALA A 43 7.90 -6.79 -1.16
C ALA A 43 9.17 -6.73 -0.27
N GLY A 44 10.12 -7.63 -0.52
CA GLY A 44 11.38 -7.71 0.20
C GLY A 44 12.32 -6.50 0.07
N PHE A 45 12.08 -5.58 -0.88
CA PHE A 45 12.82 -4.32 -0.93
C PHE A 45 12.44 -3.37 0.21
N HIS A 46 11.22 -3.43 0.72
CA HIS A 46 10.80 -2.50 1.76
C HIS A 46 11.51 -2.78 3.08
N GLY A 47 11.27 -3.95 3.67
CA GLY A 47 11.75 -4.32 5.00
C GLY A 47 12.60 -5.60 4.95
N ALA A 48 12.13 -6.63 5.65
CA ALA A 48 12.76 -7.95 5.65
C ALA A 48 12.67 -8.56 4.22
N PRO A 49 13.69 -9.31 3.76
CA PRO A 49 14.83 -9.83 4.53
C PRO A 49 16.07 -8.90 4.56
N PHE A 50 15.90 -7.59 4.33
CA PHE A 50 16.98 -6.60 4.27
C PHE A 50 17.94 -6.83 3.11
N LEU A 51 17.67 -6.19 1.97
CA LEU A 51 18.43 -6.39 0.74
C LEU A 51 19.57 -5.38 0.55
N CYS A 52 19.53 -4.24 1.26
CA CYS A 52 20.46 -3.13 1.07
C CYS A 52 21.60 -3.13 2.11
N PRO A 53 22.83 -2.73 1.76
CA PRO A 53 23.30 -2.49 0.39
C PRO A 53 23.44 -3.82 -0.36
N GLU A 54 23.37 -3.83 -1.69
CA GLU A 54 23.48 -5.06 -2.50
C GLU A 54 24.71 -5.91 -2.11
N LYS A 55 25.84 -5.24 -1.87
CA LYS A 55 27.09 -5.85 -1.41
C LYS A 55 27.44 -5.35 -0.01
N GLY A 56 27.62 -6.26 0.94
CA GLY A 56 27.99 -5.95 2.32
C GLY A 56 27.54 -7.05 3.28
N GLU A 57 28.26 -7.20 4.39
CA GLU A 57 27.93 -8.17 5.44
C GLU A 57 26.76 -7.69 6.32
N THR A 58 26.68 -6.39 6.59
CA THR A 58 25.57 -5.78 7.32
C THR A 58 24.49 -5.31 6.35
N LYS A 59 23.34 -5.96 6.41
CA LYS A 59 22.15 -5.64 5.62
C LYS A 59 21.15 -4.81 6.43
N TYR A 60 20.42 -3.94 5.75
CA TYR A 60 19.34 -3.09 6.27
C TYR A 60 18.18 -3.01 5.26
N ALA A 61 17.02 -2.57 5.76
CA ALA A 61 15.80 -2.35 4.98
C ALA A 61 16.03 -1.28 3.90
N CYS A 62 15.65 -1.52 2.64
CA CYS A 62 15.87 -0.50 1.60
C CYS A 62 14.84 0.63 1.65
N CYS A 63 13.71 0.45 2.35
CA CYS A 63 12.72 1.52 2.50
C CYS A 63 13.35 2.76 3.10
N VAL A 64 12.92 3.93 2.62
CA VAL A 64 13.38 5.21 3.14
C VAL A 64 12.22 5.89 3.84
N HIS A 65 12.39 6.14 5.14
CA HIS A 65 11.45 6.79 6.06
C HIS A 65 12.20 7.87 6.84
N GLY A 66 11.50 8.91 7.30
CA GLY A 66 12.04 10.05 8.05
C GLY A 66 13.00 10.92 7.24
N MET A 67 12.85 10.96 5.91
CA MET A 67 13.75 11.64 5.00
C MET A 67 12.96 12.27 3.85
N PRO A 68 13.37 13.43 3.28
CA PRO A 68 12.63 14.11 2.20
C PRO A 68 12.40 13.27 0.93
N VAL A 69 13.13 12.16 0.77
CA VAL A 69 12.97 11.22 -0.35
C VAL A 69 11.98 10.08 -0.06
N PHE A 70 11.34 10.05 1.11
CA PHE A 70 10.28 9.10 1.48
C PHE A 70 9.20 8.95 0.40
N PRO A 71 8.54 10.02 -0.09
CA PRO A 71 7.46 9.84 -1.07
C PRO A 71 8.02 9.46 -2.43
N HIS A 72 9.26 9.86 -2.75
CA HIS A 72 9.96 9.48 -3.97
C HIS A 72 10.23 7.98 -4.04
N TRP A 73 10.80 7.40 -2.98
CA TRP A 73 11.10 5.97 -2.89
C TRP A 73 9.81 5.15 -2.98
N HIS A 74 8.78 5.55 -2.23
CA HIS A 74 7.49 4.85 -2.23
C HIS A 74 6.70 4.98 -3.53
N ARG A 75 6.82 6.11 -4.26
CA ARG A 75 6.28 6.25 -5.62
C ARG A 75 6.91 5.25 -6.57
N LEU A 76 8.24 5.15 -6.58
CA LEU A 76 8.95 4.16 -7.40
C LEU A 76 8.57 2.73 -7.02
N PHE A 77 8.44 2.45 -5.73
CA PHE A 77 8.02 1.15 -5.23
C PHE A 77 6.59 0.77 -5.69
N THR A 78 5.66 1.73 -5.64
CA THR A 78 4.29 1.55 -6.16
C THR A 78 4.30 1.30 -7.66
N VAL A 79 5.13 2.03 -8.43
CA VAL A 79 5.29 1.81 -9.87
C VAL A 79 5.89 0.42 -10.17
N GLN A 80 6.83 -0.06 -9.36
CA GLN A 80 7.42 -1.40 -9.51
C GLN A 80 6.36 -2.49 -9.38
N PHE A 81 5.51 -2.42 -8.35
CA PHE A 81 4.37 -3.33 -8.21
C PHE A 81 3.37 -3.19 -9.36
N GLU A 82 3.09 -1.98 -9.82
CA GLU A 82 2.13 -1.74 -10.92
C GLU A 82 2.63 -2.33 -12.24
N GLN A 83 3.93 -2.18 -12.53
CA GLN A 83 4.57 -2.78 -13.69
C GLN A 83 4.55 -4.31 -13.60
N ALA A 84 4.81 -4.87 -12.42
CA ALA A 84 4.74 -6.31 -12.20
C ALA A 84 3.30 -6.84 -12.42
N LEU A 85 2.28 -6.16 -11.87
CA LEU A 85 0.88 -6.50 -12.12
C LEU A 85 0.52 -6.39 -13.61
N LYS A 86 0.99 -5.36 -14.32
CA LYS A 86 0.80 -5.21 -15.78
C LYS A 86 1.41 -6.38 -16.55
N GLN A 87 2.62 -6.81 -16.18
CA GLN A 87 3.28 -7.98 -16.78
C GLN A 87 2.51 -9.28 -16.53
N HIS A 88 1.83 -9.37 -15.39
CA HIS A 88 0.94 -10.48 -15.02
C HIS A 88 -0.51 -10.30 -15.51
N GLY A 89 -0.75 -9.39 -16.46
CA GLY A 89 -2.02 -9.27 -17.17
C GLY A 89 -3.04 -8.30 -16.58
N SER A 90 -2.64 -7.43 -15.64
CA SER A 90 -3.51 -6.35 -15.15
C SER A 90 -3.85 -5.36 -16.26
N ILE A 91 -5.13 -5.03 -16.40
CA ILE A 91 -5.65 -4.03 -17.34
C ILE A 91 -5.90 -2.66 -16.68
N VAL A 92 -5.79 -2.61 -15.35
CA VAL A 92 -5.94 -1.40 -14.54
C VAL A 92 -4.67 -1.14 -13.75
N GLY A 93 -4.44 0.12 -13.39
CA GLY A 93 -3.38 0.47 -12.46
C GLY A 93 -3.73 0.00 -11.05
N ILE A 94 -2.77 0.09 -10.13
CA ILE A 94 -3.05 -0.20 -8.72
C ILE A 94 -4.15 0.74 -8.24
N PRO A 95 -5.30 0.24 -7.75
CA PRO A 95 -6.34 1.12 -7.28
C PRO A 95 -5.91 1.81 -5.99
N TYR A 96 -6.46 2.99 -5.72
CA TYR A 96 -6.27 3.66 -4.45
C TYR A 96 -7.49 3.47 -3.56
N TRP A 97 -7.28 3.42 -2.26
CA TRP A 97 -8.34 3.53 -1.27
C TRP A 97 -8.46 4.97 -0.80
N ASP A 98 -9.66 5.52 -0.86
CA ASP A 98 -9.96 6.84 -0.31
C ASP A 98 -10.42 6.69 1.14
N TRP A 99 -9.48 6.89 2.08
CA TRP A 99 -9.72 6.85 3.53
C TRP A 99 -10.35 8.13 4.10
N THR A 100 -10.45 9.20 3.29
CA THR A 100 -11.13 10.45 3.69
C THR A 100 -12.64 10.30 3.60
N ALA A 101 -13.13 9.38 2.76
CA ALA A 101 -14.54 9.10 2.62
C ALA A 101 -15.11 8.40 3.88
N PRO A 102 -16.36 8.71 4.28
CA PRO A 102 -17.02 8.03 5.39
C PRO A 102 -17.07 6.51 5.18
N GLY A 103 -16.68 5.76 6.20
CA GLY A 103 -16.65 4.30 6.18
C GLY A 103 -16.72 3.72 7.58
N ARG A 104 -17.05 2.43 7.69
CA ARG A 104 -17.05 1.67 8.96
C ARG A 104 -16.17 0.42 8.93
N ALA A 105 -15.62 0.11 7.76
CA ALA A 105 -14.81 -1.06 7.51
C ALA A 105 -13.89 -0.79 6.31
N LEU A 106 -12.80 -1.55 6.21
CA LEU A 106 -11.98 -1.55 5.01
C LEU A 106 -12.83 -2.00 3.81
N PRO A 107 -12.51 -1.54 2.58
CA PRO A 107 -13.21 -1.96 1.38
C PRO A 107 -13.29 -3.49 1.28
N PRO A 108 -14.48 -4.10 1.10
CA PRO A 108 -14.63 -5.56 1.01
C PRO A 108 -13.74 -6.21 -0.04
N PHE A 109 -13.43 -5.49 -1.12
CA PHE A 109 -12.46 -5.91 -2.13
C PHE A 109 -11.11 -6.35 -1.54
N LEU A 110 -10.69 -5.75 -0.43
CA LEU A 110 -9.40 -5.97 0.24
C LEU A 110 -9.44 -7.01 1.37
N THR A 111 -10.61 -7.24 1.98
CA THR A 111 -10.73 -8.02 3.22
C THR A 111 -11.59 -9.27 3.10
N ASP A 112 -12.44 -9.35 2.08
CA ASP A 112 -13.26 -10.54 1.82
C ASP A 112 -12.34 -11.74 1.59
N ASP A 113 -12.40 -12.73 2.46
CA ASP A 113 -11.62 -13.96 2.43
C ASP A 113 -12.29 -15.05 1.57
N SER A 114 -13.50 -14.79 1.07
CA SER A 114 -14.16 -15.69 0.14
C SER A 114 -13.36 -15.85 -1.16
N HIS A 115 -13.47 -17.04 -1.75
CA HIS A 115 -12.84 -17.36 -3.04
C HIS A 115 -11.33 -17.12 -3.09
N GLU A 116 -10.64 -17.32 -1.95
CA GLU A 116 -9.18 -17.17 -1.82
C GLU A 116 -8.68 -15.80 -2.26
N ASN A 117 -9.38 -14.72 -1.95
CA ASN A 117 -9.02 -13.38 -2.42
C ASN A 117 -7.52 -13.07 -2.21
N PRO A 118 -6.72 -12.83 -3.27
CA PRO A 118 -5.28 -12.61 -3.13
C PRO A 118 -4.95 -11.29 -2.42
N PHE A 119 -5.94 -10.41 -2.22
CA PHE A 119 -5.77 -9.21 -1.39
C PHE A 119 -5.98 -9.45 0.10
N SER A 120 -6.59 -10.55 0.53
CA SER A 120 -6.92 -10.76 1.95
C SER A 120 -5.75 -11.31 2.77
N THR A 121 -4.83 -12.05 2.13
CA THR A 121 -3.70 -12.69 2.78
C THR A 121 -2.55 -12.94 1.82
N TYR A 122 -1.36 -13.18 2.38
CA TYR A 122 -0.16 -13.65 1.70
C TYR A 122 0.70 -14.46 2.67
N PHE A 123 1.33 -15.53 2.17
CA PHE A 123 2.24 -16.38 2.95
C PHE A 123 3.70 -15.97 2.67
N ILE A 124 4.38 -15.47 3.70
CA ILE A 124 5.78 -15.07 3.63
C ILE A 124 6.66 -16.32 3.74
N THR A 125 7.31 -16.69 2.64
CA THR A 125 8.00 -17.99 2.53
C THR A 125 9.19 -18.11 3.47
N PHE A 126 10.02 -17.07 3.57
CA PHE A 126 11.22 -17.09 4.42
C PHE A 126 10.89 -17.02 5.92
N ALA A 127 9.78 -16.39 6.28
CA ALA A 127 9.32 -16.30 7.67
C ALA A 127 8.46 -17.51 8.08
N GLY A 128 7.89 -18.22 7.11
CA GLY A 128 7.00 -19.35 7.34
C GLY A 128 5.66 -18.96 8.00
N GLN A 129 5.21 -17.72 7.76
CA GLN A 129 4.03 -17.14 8.42
C GLN A 129 3.15 -16.41 7.41
N ASN A 130 1.84 -16.39 7.68
CA ASN A 130 0.92 -15.52 6.94
C ASN A 130 0.97 -14.10 7.52
N ILE A 131 0.65 -13.13 6.67
CA ILE A 131 0.36 -11.78 7.16
C ILE A 131 -0.84 -11.79 8.11
N THR A 132 -0.88 -10.78 8.96
CA THR A 132 -1.89 -10.59 9.99
C THR A 132 -2.42 -9.17 9.93
N ARG A 133 -3.73 -9.02 10.14
CA ARG A 133 -4.38 -7.71 10.24
C ARG A 133 -5.22 -7.69 11.50
N SER A 134 -5.10 -6.62 12.28
CA SER A 134 -5.95 -6.36 13.43
C SER A 134 -6.40 -4.89 13.40
N PRO A 135 -7.34 -4.54 12.49
CA PRO A 135 -7.71 -3.15 12.28
C PRO A 135 -8.31 -2.53 13.55
N LEU A 136 -7.82 -1.34 13.91
CA LEU A 136 -8.28 -0.63 15.10
C LEU A 136 -9.57 0.14 14.79
N ASN A 137 -10.49 0.22 15.76
CA ASN A 137 -11.73 1.01 15.62
C ASN A 137 -11.45 2.49 15.29
N ALA A 138 -10.29 3.01 15.71
CA ALA A 138 -9.85 4.37 15.43
C ALA A 138 -9.71 4.68 13.92
N LEU A 139 -9.60 3.65 13.09
CA LEU A 139 -9.55 3.78 11.63
C LEU A 139 -10.79 4.49 11.05
N PHE A 140 -11.96 4.33 11.70
CA PHE A 140 -13.25 4.86 11.24
C PHE A 140 -13.93 5.77 12.27
N SER A 141 -13.29 6.02 13.42
CA SER A 141 -13.89 6.84 14.46
C SER A 141 -13.87 8.31 14.04
N ALA A 142 -15.04 8.93 13.98
CA ALA A 142 -15.17 10.38 14.03
C ALA A 142 -14.89 10.84 15.46
N ASN A 143 -13.67 11.34 15.71
CA ASN A 143 -13.21 11.70 17.05
C ASN A 143 -12.62 13.12 17.10
N THR A 144 -12.88 13.92 16.07
CA THR A 144 -12.44 15.31 16.01
C THR A 144 -13.64 16.22 16.23
N SER A 145 -13.37 17.45 16.69
CA SER A 145 -14.39 18.44 17.03
C SER A 145 -15.32 18.77 15.86
N GLY A 146 -14.87 18.59 14.62
CA GLY A 146 -15.65 18.77 13.39
C GLY A 146 -16.51 17.57 12.99
N GLY A 147 -16.44 16.44 13.70
CA GLY A 147 -17.14 15.20 13.33
C GLY A 147 -16.47 14.44 12.16
N ASN A 148 -15.26 14.83 11.78
CA ASN A 148 -14.46 14.14 10.77
C ASN A 148 -13.69 12.96 11.38
N THR A 149 -13.22 12.06 10.51
CA THR A 149 -12.29 11.01 10.94
C THR A 149 -10.90 11.60 11.15
N ILE A 150 -10.09 10.99 12.02
CA ILE A 150 -8.70 11.41 12.24
C ILE A 150 -7.92 11.39 10.91
N LEU A 151 -8.17 10.41 10.05
CA LEU A 151 -7.49 10.31 8.76
C LEU A 151 -7.89 11.39 7.77
N TYR A 152 -9.13 11.89 7.84
CA TYR A 152 -9.57 13.04 7.05
C TYR A 152 -8.80 14.29 7.46
N ASP A 153 -8.78 14.61 8.75
CA ASP A 153 -8.13 15.83 9.25
C ASP A 153 -6.62 15.78 8.98
N LEU A 154 -5.95 14.66 9.23
CA LEU A 154 -4.53 14.50 8.88
C LEU A 154 -4.24 14.58 7.37
N THR A 155 -5.20 14.19 6.54
CA THR A 155 -5.07 14.37 5.07
C THR A 155 -5.19 15.83 4.70
N LEU A 156 -6.11 16.57 5.33
CA LEU A 156 -6.27 17.99 5.11
C LEU A 156 -5.03 18.75 5.59
N ASP A 157 -4.55 18.47 6.81
CA ASP A 157 -3.33 19.06 7.37
C ASP A 157 -2.15 18.91 6.41
N ALA A 158 -1.94 17.71 5.85
CA ALA A 158 -0.89 17.49 4.87
C ALA A 158 -1.10 18.34 3.60
N LEU A 159 -2.32 18.43 3.06
CA LEU A 159 -2.60 19.19 1.84
C LEU A 159 -2.56 20.72 2.03
N GLU A 160 -2.66 21.21 3.26
CA GLU A 160 -2.58 22.63 3.59
C GLU A 160 -1.13 23.15 3.66
N GLU A 161 -0.13 22.27 3.78
CA GLU A 161 1.27 22.67 3.82
C GLU A 161 1.72 23.30 2.49
N GLU A 162 2.41 24.44 2.54
CA GLU A 162 2.89 25.14 1.33
C GLU A 162 4.31 24.70 0.91
N ASP A 163 5.11 24.23 1.87
CA ASP A 163 6.49 23.81 1.64
C ASP A 163 6.61 22.28 1.53
N TYR A 164 7.43 21.82 0.60
CA TYR A 164 7.62 20.39 0.35
C TYR A 164 8.13 19.63 1.58
N CYS A 165 9.05 20.20 2.36
CA CYS A 165 9.63 19.51 3.50
C CYS A 165 8.60 19.32 4.63
N HIS A 166 7.73 20.31 4.84
CA HIS A 166 6.62 20.17 5.80
C HIS A 166 5.53 19.24 5.27
N PHE A 167 5.14 19.38 3.99
CA PHE A 167 4.21 18.46 3.32
C PHE A 167 4.64 17.01 3.48
N GLU A 168 5.91 16.71 3.20
CA GLU A 168 6.44 15.35 3.27
C GLU A 168 6.38 14.77 4.68
N THR A 169 6.73 15.56 5.69
CA THR A 169 6.63 15.15 7.10
C THR A 169 5.17 14.85 7.49
N SER A 170 4.23 15.72 7.10
CA SER A 170 2.80 15.53 7.36
C SER A 170 2.23 14.32 6.61
N LEU A 171 2.65 14.10 5.37
CA LEU A 171 2.28 12.93 4.56
C LEU A 171 2.80 11.63 5.19
N GLU A 172 4.07 11.59 5.61
CA GLU A 172 4.65 10.43 6.28
C GLU A 172 3.94 10.13 7.61
N PHE A 173 3.57 11.17 8.37
CA PHE A 173 2.81 11.00 9.61
C PHE A 173 1.42 10.37 9.38
N LEU A 174 0.66 10.90 8.41
CA LEU A 174 -0.61 10.32 7.96
C LEU A 174 -0.43 8.85 7.52
N HIS A 175 0.60 8.59 6.73
CA HIS A 175 0.97 7.26 6.27
C HIS A 175 1.20 6.28 7.43
N ASN A 176 2.06 6.65 8.38
CA ASN A 176 2.37 5.82 9.53
C ASN A 176 1.12 5.52 10.37
N ARG A 177 0.18 6.48 10.44
CA ARG A 177 -1.09 6.28 11.13
C ARG A 177 -1.96 5.22 10.47
N ILE A 178 -2.02 5.19 9.13
CA ILE A 178 -2.80 4.20 8.38
C ILE A 178 -2.20 2.80 8.54
N HIS A 179 -0.88 2.67 8.44
CA HIS A 179 -0.15 1.42 8.70
C HIS A 179 -0.52 0.83 10.06
N PHE A 180 -0.39 1.64 11.12
CA PHE A 180 -0.73 1.23 12.48
C PHE A 180 -2.20 0.85 12.66
N PHE A 181 -3.11 1.64 12.07
CA PHE A 181 -4.54 1.39 12.19
C PHE A 181 -5.02 0.15 11.44
N ILE A 182 -4.35 -0.28 10.38
CA ILE A 182 -4.67 -1.53 9.66
C ILE A 182 -4.01 -2.74 10.33
N GLY A 183 -2.73 -2.62 10.68
CA GLY A 183 -1.94 -3.75 11.19
C GLY A 183 -2.23 -4.10 12.65
N GLY A 184 -2.55 -3.10 13.48
CA GLY A 184 -2.71 -3.28 14.92
C GLY A 184 -1.39 -3.68 15.59
N THR A 185 -1.41 -4.74 16.40
CA THR A 185 -0.25 -5.19 17.19
C THR A 185 0.44 -6.45 16.65
N GLY A 186 0.03 -6.93 15.47
CA GLY A 186 0.58 -8.16 14.88
C GLY A 186 2.02 -8.01 14.40
N THR A 187 2.84 -9.04 14.58
CA THR A 187 4.25 -9.04 14.12
C THR A 187 4.36 -9.01 12.60
N TYR A 188 3.56 -9.81 11.89
CA TYR A 188 3.55 -9.88 10.42
C TYR A 188 2.44 -9.00 9.86
N SER A 189 2.40 -7.73 10.25
CA SER A 189 1.27 -6.84 9.94
C SER A 189 1.72 -5.56 9.24
N MET A 190 0.74 -4.79 8.76
CA MET A 190 0.95 -3.43 8.27
C MET A 190 1.56 -2.49 9.32
N SER A 191 1.58 -2.84 10.61
CA SER A 191 2.21 -2.00 11.65
C SER A 191 3.72 -2.20 11.78
N THR A 192 4.29 -3.24 11.15
CA THR A 192 5.71 -3.55 11.26
C THR A 192 6.45 -3.22 9.97
N LEU A 193 7.50 -2.41 10.08
CA LEU A 193 8.30 -1.98 8.93
C LEU A 193 8.84 -3.18 8.14
N ASP A 194 9.29 -4.21 8.87
CA ASP A 194 9.87 -5.42 8.32
C ASP A 194 8.91 -6.21 7.42
N TYR A 195 7.61 -6.23 7.75
CA TYR A 195 6.65 -7.14 7.12
C TYR A 195 5.47 -6.45 6.41
N SER A 196 5.27 -5.15 6.62
CA SER A 196 4.15 -4.39 6.06
C SER A 196 4.00 -4.54 4.55
N ALA A 197 5.10 -4.56 3.79
CA ALA A 197 5.06 -4.68 2.33
C ALA A 197 4.58 -6.04 1.80
N PHE A 198 4.55 -7.09 2.63
CA PHE A 198 4.00 -8.39 2.23
C PHE A 198 2.47 -8.43 2.30
N ASP A 199 1.85 -7.44 2.95
CA ASP A 199 0.42 -7.30 2.96
C ASP A 199 -0.06 -6.66 1.63
N PRO A 200 -0.92 -7.31 0.83
CA PRO A 200 -1.38 -6.74 -0.44
C PRO A 200 -2.13 -5.41 -0.33
N VAL A 201 -2.62 -5.03 0.85
CA VAL A 201 -3.23 -3.71 1.11
C VAL A 201 -2.18 -2.61 1.14
N PHE A 202 -0.92 -2.93 1.43
CA PHE A 202 0.20 -1.98 1.38
C PHE A 202 0.21 -1.20 0.07
N ILE A 203 0.19 -1.88 -1.07
CA ILE A 203 0.28 -1.22 -2.38
C ILE A 203 -0.93 -0.33 -2.68
N ILE A 204 -2.10 -0.64 -2.11
CA ILE A 204 -3.33 0.15 -2.23
C ILE A 204 -3.23 1.43 -1.40
N VAL A 205 -2.69 1.33 -0.19
CA VAL A 205 -2.42 2.48 0.69
C VAL A 205 -1.40 3.41 0.04
N HIS A 206 -0.26 2.87 -0.44
CA HIS A 206 0.77 3.66 -1.09
C HIS A 206 0.32 4.28 -2.42
N SER A 207 -0.58 3.62 -3.16
CA SER A 207 -1.25 4.26 -4.30
C SER A 207 -2.13 5.45 -3.88
N GLY A 208 -2.74 5.41 -2.70
CA GLY A 208 -3.47 6.54 -2.14
C GLY A 208 -2.54 7.69 -1.73
N MET A 209 -1.39 7.37 -1.13
CA MET A 209 -0.39 8.37 -0.72
C MET A 209 0.20 9.07 -1.94
N ASP A 210 0.55 8.30 -2.97
CA ASP A 210 1.04 8.84 -4.23
C ASP A 210 -0.01 9.74 -4.89
N ARG A 211 -1.30 9.38 -4.81
CA ARG A 211 -2.38 10.26 -5.26
C ARG A 211 -2.43 11.57 -4.48
N LEU A 212 -2.29 11.56 -3.15
CA LEU A 212 -2.27 12.79 -2.36
C LEU A 212 -1.08 13.68 -2.75
N TRP A 213 0.09 13.09 -2.98
CA TRP A 213 1.24 13.83 -3.46
C TRP A 213 0.98 14.48 -4.82
N VAL A 214 0.35 13.78 -5.77
CA VAL A 214 -0.04 14.38 -7.07
C VAL A 214 -1.09 15.48 -6.93
N LEU A 215 -1.99 15.40 -5.94
CA LEU A 215 -2.99 16.45 -5.70
C LEU A 215 -2.39 17.73 -5.11
N TRP A 216 -1.32 17.59 -4.35
CA TRP A 216 -0.59 18.71 -3.75
C TRP A 216 0.33 19.44 -4.75
N GLN A 217 0.90 18.71 -5.72
CA GLN A 217 1.78 19.24 -6.78
C GLN A 217 1.06 20.22 -7.72
#